data_AF-A0A2V3PJ88-F1
#
_entry.id   AF-A0A2V3PJ88-F1
#
_cell.length_a   1.000
_cell.length_b   1.000
_cell.length_c   1.000
_cell.angle_alpha   90.00
_cell.angle_beta   90.00
_cell.angle_gamma   90.00
#
_symmetry.space_group_name_H-M   'P 1'
#
loop_
_entity.id
_entity.type
_entity.pdbx_description
1 polymer ?
#
loop_
_entity_poly.entity_id
_entity_poly.type
_entity_poly.pdbx_seq_one_letter_code
_entity_poly.pdbx_strand_id
1 'polypeptide(L)' 'MSRFSRIEACQEMAATGMVPVFYNNDLETSKQVVKACYEGGVRAFEFT' A
#
# COMPACT_ATOMS: atom_id res chain seq x y z
N MET A 1 1.89 -19.68 3.15
CA MET A 1 2.42 -19.18 1.86
C MET A 1 1.79 -17.83 1.57
N SER A 2 2.48 -16.93 0.87
CA SER A 2 1.90 -15.65 0.45
C SER A 2 0.75 -15.92 -0.53
N ARG A 3 -0.35 -15.16 -0.41
CA ARG A 3 -1.50 -15.27 -1.31
C ARG A 3 -1.14 -14.89 -2.75
N PHE A 4 -0.15 -14.02 -2.91
CA PHE A 4 0.34 -13.53 -4.20
C PHE A 4 1.80 -13.94 -4.37
N SER A 5 2.15 -14.29 -5.60
CA SER A 5 3.53 -14.45 -6.03
C SER A 5 4.24 -13.10 -6.09
N ARG A 6 5.57 -13.13 -6.13
CA ARG A 6 6.38 -11.92 -6.27
C ARG A 6 6.08 -11.18 -7.58
N ILE A 7 5.83 -11.90 -8.67
CA ILE A 7 5.55 -11.28 -9.97
C ILE A 7 4.20 -10.58 -9.99
N GLU A 8 3.16 -11.17 -9.38
CA GLU A 8 1.84 -10.55 -9.25
C GLU A 8 1.92 -9.26 -8.42
N ALA A 9 2.64 -9.28 -7.29
CA ALA A 9 2.84 -8.08 -6.48
C ALA A 9 3.56 -6.96 -7.27
N CYS A 10 4.63 -7.30 -8.00
CA CYS A 10 5.35 -6.34 -8.83
C CYS A 10 4.50 -5.78 -9.99
N GLN A 11 3.67 -6.61 -10.62
CA GLN A 11 2.75 -6.18 -11.67
C GLN A 11 1.70 -5.21 -11.13
N GLU A 12 1.15 -5.47 -9.94
CA GLU A 12 0.18 -4.58 -9.31
C GLU A 12 0.79 -3.24 -8.90
N MET A 13 2.02 -3.25 -8.36
CA MET A 13 2.79 -2.03 -8.08
C MET A 13 3.01 -1.21 -9.37
N ALA A 14 3.39 -1.88 -10.47
CA ALA A 14 3.58 -1.22 -11.75
C ALA A 14 2.28 -0.66 -12.35
N ALA A 15 1.16 -1.40 -12.23
CA ALA A 15 -0.16 -0.95 -12.70
C ALA A 15 -0.71 0.24 -11.89
N THR A 16 -0.48 0.24 -10.57
CA THR A 16 -0.83 1.36 -9.69
C THR A 16 -0.01 2.62 -10.00
N GLY A 17 1.25 2.45 -10.45
CA GLY A 17 2.14 3.54 -10.85
C GLY A 17 2.86 4.25 -9.69
N MET A 18 2.53 3.93 -8.44
CA MET A 18 3.22 4.43 -7.25
C MET A 18 3.08 3.47 -6.06
N VAL A 19 4.00 3.55 -5.11
CA VAL A 19 3.92 2.88 -3.81
C VAL A 19 4.16 3.93 -2.72
N PRO A 20 3.13 4.32 -1.96
CA PRO A 20 3.30 5.28 -0.87
C PRO A 20 4.17 4.67 0.23
N VAL A 21 5.16 5.45 0.69
CA VAL A 21 5.98 5.15 1.86
C VAL A 21 5.58 6.11 2.97
N PHE A 22 5.17 5.59 4.12
CA PHE A 22 4.60 6.42 5.19
C PHE A 22 4.86 5.86 6.58
N TYR A 23 5.01 6.75 7.56
CA TYR A 23 5.07 6.44 8.98
C TYR A 23 4.35 7.50 9.81
N ASN A 24 3.62 7.06 10.83
CA ASN A 24 3.18 7.92 11.93
C ASN A 24 3.01 7.09 13.21
N ASN A 25 3.38 7.66 14.36
CA ASN A 25 3.19 7.01 15.66
C ASN A 25 1.71 6.94 16.09
N ASP A 26 0.87 7.82 15.55
CA ASP A 26 -0.57 7.77 15.81
C ASP A 26 -1.26 6.70 14.95
N LEU A 27 -1.89 5.73 15.62
CA LEU A 27 -2.54 4.59 14.97
C LEU A 27 -3.75 5.01 14.14
N GLU A 28 -4.56 5.95 14.65
CA GLU A 28 -5.77 6.38 13.95
C GLU A 28 -5.45 7.14 12.68
N THR A 29 -4.45 8.02 12.72
CA THR A 29 -3.92 8.69 11.53
C THR A 29 -3.39 7.67 10.52
N SER A 30 -2.62 6.67 10.97
CA SER A 30 -2.08 5.64 10.07
C SER A 30 -3.19 4.85 9.36
N LYS A 31 -4.26 4.48 10.06
CA LYS A 31 -5.43 3.81 9.46
C LYS A 31 -6.12 4.70 8.43
N GLN A 32 -6.32 5.98 8.75
CA GLN A 32 -6.95 6.93 7.84
C GLN A 32 -6.14 7.11 6.56
N VAL A 33 -4.81 7.21 6.66
CA VAL A 33 -3.92 7.34 5.51
C VAL A 33 -3.96 6.09 4.63
N VAL A 34 -3.81 4.89 5.22
CA VAL A 34 -3.89 3.63 4.46
C VAL A 34 -5.25 3.48 3.76
N LYS A 35 -6.35 3.83 4.45
CA LYS A 35 -7.70 3.81 3.88
C LYS A 35 -7.83 4.79 2.70
N ALA A 36 -7.34 6.02 2.86
CA ALA A 36 -7.38 7.03 1.79
C ALA A 36 -6.57 6.58 0.56
N CYS A 37 -5.39 5.98 0.75
CA CYS A 37 -4.62 5.40 -0.35
C CYS A 37 -5.40 4.29 -1.06
N TYR A 38 -6.03 3.39 -0.32
CA TYR A 38 -6.82 2.30 -0.89
C TYR A 38 -8.02 2.80 -1.70
N GLU A 39 -8.75 3.79 -1.17
CA GLU A 39 -9.85 4.48 -1.86
C GLU A 39 -9.36 5.23 -3.10
N GLY A 40 -8.14 5.77 -3.07
CA GLY A 40 -7.45 6.39 -4.21
C GLY A 40 -6.91 5.41 -5.26
N GLY A 41 -7.14 4.10 -5.10
CA GLY A 41 -6.74 3.08 -6.07
C GLY A 41 -5.40 2.41 -5.79
N VAL A 42 -4.71 2.76 -4.70
CA VAL A 42 -3.44 2.12 -4.33
C VAL A 42 -3.66 0.68 -3.87
N ARG A 43 -2.79 -0.23 -4.31
CA ARG A 43 -2.84 -1.66 -3.95
C ARG A 43 -1.58 -2.20 -3.28
N ALA A 44 -0.51 -1.40 -3.25
CA ALA A 44 0.70 -1.66 -2.48
C ALA A 44 1.06 -0.42 -1.65
N PHE A 45 1.40 -0.61 -0.37
CA PHE A 45 1.71 0.45 0.58
C PHE A 45 2.86 0.00 1.47
N GLU A 46 3.85 0.87 1.66
CA GLU A 46 4.98 0.63 2.53
C GLU A 46 4.82 1.45 3.82
N PHE A 47 4.79 0.74 4.95
CA PHE A 47 4.79 1.35 6.27
C PHE A 47 6.17 1.17 6.90
N THR A 48 6.84 2.27 7.22
CA THR A 48 8.19 2.29 7.82
C THR A 48 8.19 2.90 9.21
#